data_AF-A0A2E6SAB1-F1
#
_entry.id   AF-A0A2E6SAB1-F1
#
_cell.length_a   1.000
_cell.length_b   1.000
_cell.length_c   1.000
_cell.angle_alpha   90.00
_cell.angle_beta   90.00
_cell.angle_gamma   90.00
#
_symmetry.space_group_name_H-M   'P 1'
#
loop_
_entity.id
_entity.type
_entity.pdbx_description
1 polymer ?
#
loop_
_entity_poly.entity_id
_entity_poly.type
_entity_poly.pdbx_seq_one_letter_code
_entity_poly.pdbx_strand_id
1 'polypeptide(L)'
;MVGPARSGFTVNVPGCRQNSLMSKSTPFGICQALLFVAAAALGPLCAQGVISINLKASNSFNSQNTFAGFSAWEPGTWVNTASASATDVPDATGNVTTLDISAPGPRALSFSGATLNFSPMKSGIQFFGANPPPTVISQIPYPGYKVIVYLTGYDGNNASYITDGATTYYWDPKAFSTILTRTTQSAHEPGTPATKANIAVFGSDENPLTDSSITFNFGLAPGASGGGGIGGFQVIEVPDPIELTIDRNGANYDLSWNSKVGRVYDLLSSADLSDLPTTGWDIHLAPLTTYRAIPASGTGTTVLDDVPSDGPRRFFVIRESEAPQPLPLEDFDAQPAALPPGWTARDSGNGTAWQVGAPTGENSPPAAASGQNSAGTNINGNYRDGADVTLTSPEIVIPPGTGALLSFSQFIDTDLAATDPDLGSVRILDVDNQDAPITGLEISSIEGDGAGAGWTNQSLPLPAGDVAGKTIKVEFRFTSNADGNVWGGFYIDDVSVTLPQP
;
A
#
# COMPACT_ATOMS: atom_id res chain seq x y z
N MET A 1 -80.12 -8.27 -30.19
CA MET A 1 -79.42 -9.46 -30.71
C MET A 1 -77.97 -9.32 -30.30
N VAL A 2 -77.60 -9.93 -29.16
CA VAL A 2 -76.78 -11.17 -29.06
C VAL A 2 -75.32 -10.91 -29.46
N GLY A 3 -74.37 -11.09 -28.52
CA GLY A 3 -72.91 -11.11 -28.75
C GLY A 3 -72.46 -12.33 -29.59
N PRO A 4 -71.23 -12.90 -29.50
CA PRO A 4 -70.22 -12.76 -28.43
C PRO A 4 -68.72 -12.91 -28.86
N ALA A 5 -67.84 -13.11 -27.86
CA ALA A 5 -66.73 -14.10 -27.78
C ALA A 5 -65.48 -13.94 -28.70
N ARG A 6 -64.24 -13.84 -28.17
CA ARG A 6 -63.35 -14.78 -27.42
C ARG A 6 -62.55 -15.76 -28.31
N SER A 7 -61.32 -16.05 -27.82
CA SER A 7 -60.34 -17.11 -28.18
C SER A 7 -59.68 -16.95 -29.56
N GLY A 8 -58.35 -17.00 -29.74
CA GLY A 8 -57.27 -17.70 -29.02
C GLY A 8 -56.89 -18.93 -29.83
N PHE A 9 -55.67 -19.01 -30.39
CA PHE A 9 -54.86 -20.23 -30.49
C PHE A 9 -53.45 -19.97 -31.06
N THR A 10 -52.52 -20.70 -30.48
CA THR A 10 -51.06 -20.76 -30.61
C THR A 10 -50.61 -21.57 -31.84
N VAL A 11 -49.35 -21.43 -32.30
CA VAL A 11 -48.33 -22.51 -32.44
C VAL A 11 -47.26 -22.23 -33.53
N ASN A 12 -45.99 -22.20 -33.05
CA ASN A 12 -44.68 -22.65 -33.56
C ASN A 12 -44.16 -22.37 -34.99
N VAL A 13 -43.05 -21.57 -35.03
CA VAL A 13 -41.63 -21.91 -35.36
C VAL A 13 -41.43 -23.24 -36.15
N PRO A 14 -40.59 -23.36 -37.22
CA PRO A 14 -39.22 -22.84 -37.43
C PRO A 14 -39.01 -22.25 -38.87
N GLY A 15 -37.88 -21.70 -39.32
CA GLY A 15 -36.49 -22.00 -39.05
C GLY A 15 -35.60 -21.27 -40.07
N CYS A 16 -34.38 -21.04 -39.61
CA CYS A 16 -33.21 -20.42 -40.22
C CYS A 16 -32.81 -20.93 -41.62
N ARG A 17 -32.28 -20.03 -42.49
CA ARG A 17 -31.01 -20.12 -43.27
C ARG A 17 -30.99 -19.08 -44.40
N GLN A 18 -30.10 -18.09 -44.35
CA GLN A 18 -28.71 -18.07 -44.88
C GLN A 18 -28.59 -17.98 -46.41
N ASN A 19 -28.00 -16.86 -46.87
CA ASN A 19 -26.97 -16.69 -47.93
C ASN A 19 -27.19 -15.36 -48.66
N SER A 20 -26.22 -14.63 -49.21
CA SER A 20 -24.76 -14.56 -49.14
C SER A 20 -24.35 -13.53 -50.23
N LEU A 21 -23.19 -12.87 -50.05
CA LEU A 21 -22.30 -12.29 -51.07
C LEU A 21 -22.50 -10.86 -51.64
N MET A 22 -21.60 -9.99 -51.13
CA MET A 22 -20.56 -9.19 -51.83
C MET A 22 -20.91 -8.11 -52.88
N SER A 23 -20.46 -6.87 -52.59
CA SER A 23 -19.80 -5.92 -53.54
C SER A 23 -19.33 -4.64 -52.79
N LYS A 24 -18.05 -4.55 -52.43
CA LYS A 24 -16.98 -3.64 -52.95
C LYS A 24 -17.02 -2.12 -52.60
N SER A 25 -15.94 -1.72 -51.91
CA SER A 25 -15.11 -0.47 -51.98
C SER A 25 -15.61 0.90 -51.48
N THR A 26 -15.17 1.23 -50.26
CA THR A 26 -14.59 2.47 -49.62
C THR A 26 -14.45 3.80 -50.39
N PRO A 27 -14.26 4.98 -49.72
CA PRO A 27 -13.74 5.17 -48.34
C PRO A 27 -14.47 6.20 -47.44
N PHE A 28 -14.45 5.94 -46.12
CA PHE A 28 -14.62 6.95 -45.07
C PHE A 28 -13.29 7.10 -44.34
N GLY A 29 -12.71 8.29 -44.38
CA GLY A 29 -11.67 8.71 -43.44
C GLY A 29 -12.34 9.18 -42.16
N ILE A 30 -12.25 8.39 -41.10
CA ILE A 30 -12.53 8.85 -39.74
C ILE A 30 -11.27 8.55 -38.93
N CYS A 31 -10.66 9.64 -38.48
CA CYS A 31 -9.55 9.67 -37.54
C CYS A 31 -10.05 9.10 -36.21
N GLN A 32 -9.79 7.82 -35.94
CA GLN A 32 -9.99 7.24 -34.60
C GLN A 32 -8.78 7.56 -33.75
N ALA A 33 -8.92 8.55 -32.87
CA ALA A 33 -8.09 8.64 -31.68
C ALA A 33 -8.44 7.43 -30.78
N LEU A 34 -7.52 6.48 -30.66
CA LEU A 34 -7.60 5.43 -29.64
C LEU A 34 -7.42 6.09 -28.28
N LEU A 35 -8.53 6.31 -27.58
CA LEU A 35 -8.53 6.62 -26.16
C LEU A 35 -8.29 5.31 -25.42
N PHE A 36 -7.04 5.05 -25.01
CA PHE A 36 -6.74 3.99 -24.04
C PHE A 36 -7.28 4.45 -22.68
N VAL A 37 -8.51 4.08 -22.37
CA VAL A 37 -8.98 4.08 -20.97
C VAL A 37 -8.34 2.86 -20.33
N ALA A 38 -7.18 3.06 -19.71
CA ALA A 38 -6.70 2.16 -18.69
C ALA A 38 -7.71 2.25 -17.54
N ALA A 39 -8.72 1.39 -17.57
CA ALA A 39 -9.52 1.10 -16.40
C ALA A 39 -8.59 0.37 -15.42
N ALA A 40 -7.85 1.16 -14.63
CA ALA A 40 -7.36 0.66 -13.37
C ALA A 40 -8.60 0.15 -12.65
N ALA A 41 -8.69 -1.17 -12.48
CA ALA A 41 -9.62 -1.73 -11.54
C ALA A 41 -9.24 -1.10 -10.19
N LEU A 42 -10.02 -0.10 -9.77
CA LEU A 42 -10.04 0.36 -8.39
C LEU A 42 -10.53 -0.85 -7.60
N GLY A 43 -9.58 -1.70 -7.20
CA GLY A 43 -9.78 -2.57 -6.06
C GLY A 43 -10.21 -1.70 -4.87
N PRO A 44 -10.92 -2.27 -3.88
CA PRO A 44 -11.19 -1.54 -2.66
C PRO A 44 -9.87 -0.96 -2.16
N LEU A 45 -9.84 0.35 -1.81
CA LEU A 45 -8.71 1.01 -1.18
C LEU A 45 -8.10 0.04 -0.16
N CYS A 46 -6.96 -0.54 -0.52
CA CYS A 46 -6.41 -1.71 0.14
C CYS A 46 -6.03 -1.33 1.58
N ALA A 47 -6.47 -2.15 2.55
CA ALA A 47 -5.97 -2.49 3.90
C ALA A 47 -4.76 -1.78 4.58
N GLN A 48 -4.30 -0.63 4.11
CA GLN A 48 -3.21 0.16 4.69
C GLN A 48 -3.69 0.78 6.00
N GLY A 49 -2.81 0.84 7.00
CA GLY A 49 -3.16 1.35 8.33
C GLY A 49 -3.92 0.36 9.22
N VAL A 50 -3.94 -0.94 8.92
CA VAL A 50 -4.60 -1.96 9.76
C VAL A 50 -3.60 -3.01 10.23
N ILE A 51 -3.50 -3.23 11.55
CA ILE A 51 -2.75 -4.35 12.14
C ILE A 51 -3.74 -5.28 12.83
N SER A 52 -3.76 -6.56 12.45
CA SER A 52 -4.74 -7.54 12.93
C SER A 52 -4.09 -8.72 13.65
N ILE A 53 -4.48 -8.95 14.91
CA ILE A 53 -3.86 -9.95 15.80
C ILE A 53 -4.92 -10.91 16.31
N ASN A 54 -4.78 -12.19 15.98
CA ASN A 54 -5.61 -13.26 16.51
C ASN A 54 -4.85 -14.07 17.55
N LEU A 55 -5.45 -14.18 18.75
CA LEU A 55 -4.90 -14.94 19.85
C LEU A 55 -5.44 -16.38 19.78
N LYS A 56 -4.53 -17.36 19.76
CA LYS A 56 -4.91 -18.77 19.65
C LYS A 56 -4.20 -19.66 20.67
N ALA A 57 -4.67 -20.90 20.82
CA ALA A 57 -3.93 -21.94 21.52
C ALA A 57 -2.86 -22.59 20.61
N SER A 58 -1.76 -23.07 21.21
CA SER A 58 -0.57 -23.57 20.50
C SER A 58 -0.80 -24.76 19.56
N ASN A 59 -1.80 -25.59 19.87
CA ASN A 59 -2.19 -26.78 19.11
C ASN A 59 -3.48 -26.59 18.29
N SER A 60 -3.99 -25.35 18.18
CA SER A 60 -5.16 -25.05 17.36
C SER A 60 -4.74 -24.60 15.95
N PHE A 61 -5.17 -25.33 14.93
CA PHE A 61 -5.10 -24.88 13.53
C PHE A 61 -6.19 -23.83 13.33
N ASN A 62 -5.80 -22.61 12.96
CA ASN A 62 -6.69 -21.51 12.55
C ASN A 62 -8.09 -21.56 13.18
N SER A 63 -8.15 -21.29 14.49
CA SER A 63 -9.38 -21.14 15.26
C SER A 63 -10.09 -19.79 15.00
N GLN A 64 -9.71 -19.10 13.93
CA GLN A 64 -10.61 -18.20 13.22
C GLN A 64 -11.66 -19.08 12.54
N ASN A 65 -12.96 -18.77 12.65
CA ASN A 65 -13.82 -19.25 11.57
C ASN A 65 -13.31 -18.55 10.33
N THR A 66 -12.70 -19.30 9.41
CA THR A 66 -12.38 -18.83 8.07
C THR A 66 -13.56 -18.01 7.58
N PHE A 67 -13.30 -16.72 7.43
CA PHE A 67 -14.25 -15.67 7.12
C PHE A 67 -15.01 -16.04 5.85
N ALA A 68 -16.22 -16.60 6.02
CA ALA A 68 -17.05 -17.13 4.94
C ALA A 68 -17.69 -15.98 4.15
N GLY A 69 -16.85 -15.18 3.47
CA GLY A 69 -17.27 -14.02 2.69
C GLY A 69 -17.56 -12.75 3.50
N PHE A 70 -16.96 -12.59 4.69
CA PHE A 70 -17.06 -11.36 5.48
C PHE A 70 -15.69 -10.90 5.94
N SER A 71 -15.27 -9.67 5.67
CA SER A 71 -14.06 -9.11 6.24
C SER A 71 -14.17 -9.02 7.77
N ALA A 72 -13.03 -8.94 8.44
CA ALA A 72 -12.95 -8.34 9.77
C ALA A 72 -13.54 -6.91 9.77
N TRP A 73 -13.49 -6.16 10.89
CA TRP A 73 -14.00 -4.78 10.85
C TRP A 73 -13.36 -4.01 9.69
N GLU A 74 -12.07 -4.27 9.45
CA GLU A 74 -11.42 -4.03 8.16
C GLU A 74 -10.82 -5.33 7.57
N PRO A 75 -10.83 -5.53 6.23
CA PRO A 75 -10.15 -6.65 5.56
C PRO A 75 -8.64 -6.61 5.78
N GLY A 76 -7.97 -7.77 5.93
CA GLY A 76 -6.51 -7.79 6.07
C GLY A 76 -5.90 -9.14 6.45
N THR A 77 -4.57 -9.22 6.37
CA THR A 77 -3.79 -10.37 6.87
C THR A 77 -3.78 -10.38 8.41
N TRP A 78 -3.95 -11.56 9.01
CA TRP A 78 -4.00 -11.72 10.46
C TRP A 78 -2.75 -12.42 11.00
N VAL A 79 -2.14 -11.82 12.00
CA VAL A 79 -1.05 -12.43 12.78
C VAL A 79 -1.66 -13.37 13.81
N ASN A 80 -1.39 -14.66 13.66
CA ASN A 80 -1.96 -15.72 14.49
C ASN A 80 -0.98 -16.20 15.56
N THR A 81 -1.05 -15.64 16.77
CA THR A 81 -0.08 -15.94 17.84
C THR A 81 -0.66 -16.75 18.99
N ALA A 82 0.09 -17.76 19.43
CA ALA A 82 -0.16 -18.46 20.69
C ALA A 82 0.77 -17.97 21.82
N SER A 83 1.83 -17.24 21.46
CA SER A 83 2.81 -16.70 22.38
C SER A 83 2.18 -15.65 23.31
N ALA A 84 2.74 -15.49 24.51
CA ALA A 84 2.30 -14.45 25.44
C ALA A 84 2.64 -13.05 24.92
N SER A 85 3.64 -12.92 24.04
CA SER A 85 4.01 -11.69 23.37
C SER A 85 4.37 -11.93 21.91
N ALA A 86 4.27 -10.88 21.10
CA ALA A 86 4.80 -10.81 19.74
C ALA A 86 5.35 -9.39 19.52
N THR A 87 6.48 -9.29 18.83
CA THR A 87 7.10 -8.02 18.47
C THR A 87 7.03 -7.80 16.98
N ASP A 88 7.16 -6.54 16.58
CA ASP A 88 7.24 -6.11 15.18
C ASP A 88 6.09 -6.69 14.32
N VAL A 89 4.87 -6.60 14.85
CA VAL A 89 3.68 -7.24 14.26
C VAL A 89 3.42 -6.60 12.89
N PRO A 90 3.36 -7.38 11.79
CA PRO A 90 3.13 -6.82 10.47
C PRO A 90 1.69 -6.29 10.30
N ASP A 91 1.55 -5.30 9.42
CA ASP A 91 0.26 -4.76 9.00
C ASP A 91 -0.49 -5.74 8.07
N ALA A 92 -1.69 -5.35 7.66
CA ALA A 92 -2.55 -6.15 6.82
C ALA A 92 -2.00 -6.38 5.40
N THR A 93 -1.03 -5.57 4.96
CA THR A 93 -0.29 -5.73 3.69
C THR A 93 0.91 -6.67 3.82
N GLY A 94 1.32 -6.98 5.05
CA GLY A 94 2.46 -7.86 5.35
C GLY A 94 3.75 -7.11 5.67
N ASN A 95 3.74 -5.77 5.65
CA ASN A 95 4.89 -4.96 6.03
C ASN A 95 5.09 -5.01 7.53
N VAL A 96 6.34 -5.23 7.97
CA VAL A 96 6.72 -5.22 9.39
C VAL A 96 6.51 -3.81 9.95
N THR A 97 5.87 -3.72 11.13
CA THR A 97 5.66 -2.45 11.84
C THR A 97 6.43 -2.43 13.15
N THR A 98 6.42 -1.31 13.88
CA THR A 98 6.99 -1.23 15.22
C THR A 98 6.09 -1.83 16.31
N LEU A 99 4.83 -2.19 15.99
CA LEU A 99 3.84 -2.56 17.00
C LEU A 99 4.23 -3.85 17.72
N ASP A 100 4.23 -3.77 19.04
CA ASP A 100 4.42 -4.90 19.95
C ASP A 100 3.11 -5.20 20.71
N ILE A 101 2.87 -6.48 21.00
CA ILE A 101 1.78 -6.92 21.88
C ILE A 101 2.30 -7.84 22.98
N SER A 102 1.89 -7.55 24.22
CA SER A 102 2.00 -8.42 25.38
C SER A 102 0.59 -8.80 25.83
N ALA A 103 0.19 -10.03 25.56
CA ALA A 103 -1.14 -10.58 25.83
C ALA A 103 -1.04 -11.84 26.71
N PRO A 104 -0.53 -11.73 27.96
CA PRO A 104 -0.39 -12.86 28.87
C PRO A 104 -1.75 -13.44 29.26
N GLY A 105 -1.80 -14.76 29.45
CA GLY A 105 -2.98 -15.44 29.95
C GLY A 105 -3.14 -16.84 29.38
N PRO A 106 -3.87 -17.73 30.07
CA PRO A 106 -4.18 -19.05 29.55
C PRO A 106 -4.98 -18.95 28.26
N ARG A 107 -4.66 -19.81 27.28
CA ARG A 107 -5.33 -19.85 25.97
C ARG A 107 -6.42 -20.93 25.97
N ALA A 108 -7.63 -20.58 25.56
CA ALA A 108 -8.69 -21.58 25.32
C ALA A 108 -8.47 -22.28 23.98
N LEU A 109 -8.55 -23.61 23.95
CA LEU A 109 -8.57 -24.38 22.69
C LEU A 109 -9.78 -24.01 21.83
N SER A 110 -10.93 -23.86 22.48
CA SER A 110 -12.16 -23.42 21.87
C SER A 110 -13.08 -22.78 22.91
N PHE A 111 -13.74 -21.70 22.54
CA PHE A 111 -14.88 -21.11 23.25
C PHE A 111 -16.23 -21.73 22.83
N SER A 112 -16.22 -22.79 22.01
CA SER A 112 -17.42 -23.41 21.44
C SER A 112 -18.23 -24.25 22.44
N GLY A 113 -19.50 -23.87 22.62
CA GLY A 113 -20.65 -24.73 22.93
C GLY A 113 -21.74 -24.55 21.84
N ALA A 114 -22.79 -25.37 21.80
CA ALA A 114 -23.81 -25.32 20.73
C ALA A 114 -24.44 -23.92 20.53
N THR A 115 -24.46 -23.10 21.57
CA THR A 115 -24.94 -21.70 21.63
C THR A 115 -23.94 -20.64 21.17
N LEU A 116 -22.64 -20.96 21.10
CA LEU A 116 -21.56 -20.04 20.70
C LEU A 116 -20.84 -20.49 19.43
N ASN A 117 -21.41 -21.46 18.73
CA ASN A 117 -20.95 -21.85 17.40
C ASN A 117 -20.86 -20.61 16.49
N PHE A 118 -19.81 -20.61 15.68
CA PHE A 118 -19.48 -19.57 14.70
C PHE A 118 -18.86 -18.28 15.22
N SER A 119 -18.71 -18.02 16.54
CA SER A 119 -18.12 -16.76 17.09
C SER A 119 -16.94 -16.23 16.25
N PRO A 120 -16.78 -14.89 16.09
CA PRO A 120 -15.75 -14.33 15.20
C PRO A 120 -14.35 -14.90 15.49
N MET A 121 -14.06 -15.09 16.77
CA MET A 121 -12.86 -15.78 17.26
C MET A 121 -13.28 -17.00 18.08
N LYS A 122 -12.79 -18.19 17.70
CA LYS A 122 -13.09 -19.45 18.43
C LYS A 122 -12.08 -19.73 19.53
N SER A 123 -10.95 -19.04 19.56
CA SER A 123 -9.88 -19.19 20.55
C SER A 123 -9.44 -17.81 21.02
N GLY A 124 -8.60 -17.76 22.07
CA GLY A 124 -8.17 -16.51 22.69
C GLY A 124 -7.76 -16.68 24.15
N ILE A 125 -7.61 -15.56 24.85
CA ILE A 125 -7.39 -15.53 26.31
C ILE A 125 -8.67 -15.94 27.01
N GLN A 126 -8.62 -16.94 27.89
CA GLN A 126 -9.72 -17.28 28.79
C GLN A 126 -9.50 -16.68 30.18
N PHE A 127 -10.58 -16.31 30.85
CA PHE A 127 -10.55 -15.87 32.24
C PHE A 127 -11.82 -16.28 32.99
N PHE A 128 -11.65 -16.54 34.29
CA PHE A 128 -12.71 -16.97 35.21
C PHE A 128 -12.79 -16.08 36.47
N GLY A 129 -12.15 -14.92 36.43
CA GLY A 129 -12.07 -13.99 37.56
C GLY A 129 -12.08 -12.54 37.11
N ALA A 130 -12.10 -11.62 38.07
CA ALA A 130 -12.29 -10.20 37.81
C ALA A 130 -11.07 -9.51 37.22
N ASN A 131 -9.83 -10.00 37.44
CA ASN A 131 -8.60 -9.29 37.07
C ASN A 131 -7.49 -10.25 36.58
N PRO A 132 -7.65 -10.96 35.44
CA PRO A 132 -6.52 -11.55 34.73
C PRO A 132 -5.44 -10.51 34.40
N PRO A 133 -4.20 -10.96 34.11
CA PRO A 133 -3.14 -10.08 33.59
C PRO A 133 -3.61 -9.27 32.37
N PRO A 134 -3.28 -7.97 32.30
CA PRO A 134 -3.75 -7.11 31.22
C PRO A 134 -3.07 -7.43 29.89
N THR A 135 -3.69 -7.00 28.80
CA THR A 135 -3.04 -6.96 27.48
C THR A 135 -2.52 -5.56 27.22
N VAL A 136 -1.25 -5.44 26.84
CA VAL A 136 -0.60 -4.18 26.46
C VAL A 136 -0.29 -4.25 24.97
N ILE A 137 -0.70 -3.22 24.25
CA ILE A 137 -0.23 -2.94 22.88
C ILE A 137 0.67 -1.72 22.99
N SER A 138 1.88 -1.79 22.43
CA SER A 138 2.90 -0.76 22.56
C SER A 138 3.61 -0.52 21.23
N GLN A 139 4.35 0.59 21.15
CA GLN A 139 5.06 0.99 19.93
C GLN A 139 4.11 1.12 18.73
N ILE A 140 2.88 1.60 18.98
CA ILE A 140 1.85 1.75 17.95
C ILE A 140 2.34 2.79 16.92
N PRO A 141 2.42 2.42 15.62
CA PRO A 141 3.03 3.25 14.59
C PRO A 141 2.13 4.39 14.08
N TYR A 142 0.89 4.48 14.58
CA TYR A 142 -0.10 5.41 14.08
C TYR A 142 -0.24 6.64 14.99
N PRO A 143 -0.19 7.87 14.44
CA PRO A 143 -0.36 9.10 15.23
C PRO A 143 -1.78 9.24 15.80
N GLY A 144 -2.78 8.71 15.08
CA GLY A 144 -4.16 8.57 15.52
C GLY A 144 -4.67 7.19 15.15
N TYR A 145 -5.38 6.51 16.06
CA TYR A 145 -5.93 5.18 15.80
C TYR A 145 -7.18 4.87 16.62
N LYS A 146 -7.87 3.80 16.24
CA LYS A 146 -8.89 3.12 17.04
C LYS A 146 -8.54 1.64 17.20
N VAL A 147 -8.99 1.05 18.30
CA VAL A 147 -8.76 -0.38 18.58
C VAL A 147 -10.10 -1.12 18.61
N ILE A 148 -10.21 -2.15 17.79
CA ILE A 148 -11.30 -3.11 17.81
C ILE A 148 -10.87 -4.31 18.64
N VAL A 149 -11.60 -4.62 19.71
CA VAL A 149 -11.37 -5.80 20.52
C VAL A 149 -12.45 -6.84 20.21
N TYR A 150 -12.03 -8.06 19.88
CA TYR A 150 -12.93 -9.17 19.60
C TYR A 150 -13.29 -9.90 20.90
N LEU A 151 -14.56 -9.80 21.26
CA LEU A 151 -15.13 -10.29 22.52
C LEU A 151 -15.66 -11.71 22.35
N THR A 152 -15.37 -12.57 23.33
CA THR A 152 -15.81 -13.97 23.35
C THR A 152 -15.97 -14.46 24.79
N GLY A 153 -16.20 -15.76 24.99
CA GLY A 153 -16.34 -16.37 26.30
C GLY A 153 -17.01 -17.74 26.24
N TYR A 154 -17.32 -18.32 27.40
CA TYR A 154 -17.96 -19.63 27.49
C TYR A 154 -19.48 -19.55 27.56
N ASP A 155 -20.13 -20.67 27.23
CA ASP A 155 -21.55 -20.85 27.50
C ASP A 155 -21.83 -20.70 29.00
N GLY A 156 -22.83 -19.89 29.35
CA GLY A 156 -23.11 -19.51 30.73
C GLY A 156 -22.37 -18.26 31.24
N ASN A 157 -21.50 -17.65 30.43
CA ASN A 157 -21.10 -16.27 30.66
C ASN A 157 -22.31 -15.36 30.48
N ASN A 158 -22.61 -14.56 31.49
CA ASN A 158 -23.68 -13.57 31.49
C ASN A 158 -23.14 -12.14 31.50
N ALA A 159 -21.92 -11.90 31.98
CA ALA A 159 -21.32 -10.57 31.98
C ALA A 159 -19.79 -10.62 32.13
N SER A 160 -19.10 -9.91 31.27
CA SER A 160 -17.68 -9.58 31.35
C SER A 160 -17.46 -8.11 31.07
N TYR A 161 -16.30 -7.58 31.43
CA TYR A 161 -15.94 -6.17 31.20
C TYR A 161 -14.56 -6.06 30.57
N ILE A 162 -14.34 -4.96 29.85
CA ILE A 162 -13.04 -4.54 29.30
C ILE A 162 -12.92 -3.01 29.41
N THR A 163 -11.73 -2.53 29.76
CA THR A 163 -11.45 -1.11 29.93
C THR A 163 -10.01 -0.77 29.55
N ASP A 164 -9.81 0.43 28.99
CA ASP A 164 -8.52 1.08 28.78
C ASP A 164 -8.14 2.03 29.95
N GLY A 165 -8.96 2.07 31.00
CA GLY A 165 -8.85 2.99 32.14
C GLY A 165 -9.71 4.25 32.03
N ALA A 166 -10.06 4.69 30.82
CA ALA A 166 -10.92 5.84 30.57
C ALA A 166 -12.35 5.42 30.21
N THR A 167 -12.47 4.41 29.36
CA THR A 167 -13.70 3.83 28.86
C THR A 167 -13.84 2.41 29.36
N THR A 168 -15.04 2.02 29.79
CA THR A 168 -15.36 0.62 30.16
C THR A 168 -16.54 0.15 29.34
N TYR A 169 -16.45 -1.07 28.83
CA TYR A 169 -17.55 -1.77 28.17
C TYR A 169 -17.85 -3.10 28.83
N TYR A 170 -19.12 -3.47 28.83
CA TYR A 170 -19.60 -4.77 29.32
C TYR A 170 -20.18 -5.59 28.17
N TRP A 171 -20.01 -6.92 28.22
CA TRP A 171 -20.61 -7.83 27.25
C TRP A 171 -21.01 -9.17 27.84
N ASP A 172 -22.03 -9.76 27.22
CA ASP A 172 -22.30 -11.20 27.23
C ASP A 172 -21.83 -11.75 25.86
N PRO A 173 -21.11 -12.88 25.78
CA PRO A 173 -20.72 -13.48 24.50
C PRO A 173 -21.92 -13.72 23.59
N LYS A 174 -21.85 -13.17 22.37
CA LYS A 174 -22.83 -13.40 21.31
C LYS A 174 -22.32 -14.45 20.34
N ALA A 175 -23.18 -15.41 19.98
CA ALA A 175 -22.97 -16.26 18.82
C ALA A 175 -22.67 -15.40 17.57
N PHE A 176 -21.95 -15.96 16.60
CA PHE A 176 -21.68 -15.19 15.40
C PHE A 176 -22.93 -14.95 14.58
N SER A 177 -22.95 -13.75 14.02
CA SER A 177 -23.84 -13.30 12.98
C SER A 177 -22.96 -12.70 11.89
N THR A 178 -23.47 -12.67 10.66
CA THR A 178 -22.86 -11.90 9.57
C THR A 178 -22.75 -10.41 9.91
N ILE A 179 -23.49 -9.93 10.91
CA ILE A 179 -23.37 -8.56 11.43
C ILE A 179 -22.71 -8.60 12.80
N LEU A 180 -21.48 -8.10 12.89
CA LEU A 180 -20.79 -7.90 14.17
C LEU A 180 -21.54 -6.87 15.01
N THR A 181 -21.81 -7.20 16.27
CA THR A 181 -22.49 -6.29 17.20
C THR A 181 -21.47 -5.64 18.12
N ARG A 182 -21.34 -4.31 18.01
CA ARG A 182 -20.56 -3.49 18.94
C ARG A 182 -21.31 -3.35 20.27
N THR A 183 -20.64 -3.58 21.39
CA THR A 183 -21.19 -3.19 22.69
C THR A 183 -21.09 -1.68 22.88
N THR A 184 -22.17 -1.08 23.37
CA THR A 184 -22.24 0.32 23.82
C THR A 184 -22.54 0.40 25.32
N GLN A 185 -22.65 -0.74 26.00
CA GLN A 185 -23.00 -0.79 27.41
C GLN A 185 -21.79 -0.39 28.26
N SER A 186 -21.85 0.80 28.86
CA SER A 186 -20.80 1.36 29.72
C SER A 186 -21.07 1.25 31.23
N ALA A 187 -22.26 0.75 31.61
CA ALA A 187 -22.64 0.50 33.00
C ALA A 187 -23.29 -0.89 33.13
N HIS A 188 -23.12 -1.51 34.30
CA HIS A 188 -23.60 -2.87 34.54
C HIS A 188 -24.17 -3.03 35.96
N GLU A 189 -25.38 -3.55 36.05
CA GLU A 189 -26.03 -3.90 37.30
C GLU A 189 -25.63 -5.32 37.74
N PRO A 190 -25.03 -5.50 38.93
CA PRO A 190 -24.53 -6.80 39.38
C PRO A 190 -25.58 -7.92 39.32
N GLY A 191 -25.19 -9.06 38.76
CA GLY A 191 -26.05 -10.24 38.66
C GLY A 191 -27.07 -10.21 37.52
N THR A 192 -27.09 -9.15 36.70
CA THR A 192 -27.88 -9.11 35.46
C THR A 192 -27.03 -9.59 34.28
N PRO A 193 -27.62 -10.08 33.17
CA PRO A 193 -26.87 -10.29 31.94
C PRO A 193 -26.48 -8.95 31.29
N ALA A 194 -25.25 -8.85 30.81
CA ALA A 194 -24.83 -7.78 29.92
C ALA A 194 -25.40 -7.97 28.50
N THR A 195 -25.31 -6.93 27.68
CA THR A 195 -25.75 -6.97 26.30
C THR A 195 -24.88 -7.92 25.50
N LYS A 196 -25.53 -8.78 24.71
CA LYS A 196 -24.82 -9.70 23.82
C LYS A 196 -24.07 -8.95 22.72
N ALA A 197 -22.75 -9.07 22.69
CA ALA A 197 -21.90 -8.38 21.72
C ALA A 197 -20.76 -9.26 21.19
N ASN A 198 -20.14 -8.82 20.09
CA ASN A 198 -19.01 -9.47 19.44
C ASN A 198 -17.73 -8.64 19.52
N ILE A 199 -17.85 -7.31 19.62
CA ILE A 199 -16.71 -6.41 19.63
C ILE A 199 -16.90 -5.24 20.60
N ALA A 200 -15.80 -4.70 21.11
CA ALA A 200 -15.70 -3.37 21.71
C ALA A 200 -14.79 -2.50 20.85
N VAL A 201 -15.03 -1.19 20.82
CA VAL A 201 -14.24 -0.24 20.04
C VAL A 201 -13.81 0.92 20.93
N PHE A 202 -12.51 1.16 20.99
CA PHE A 202 -11.87 2.25 21.73
C PHE A 202 -11.28 3.25 20.73
N GLY A 203 -11.48 4.56 20.98
CA GLY A 203 -11.26 5.61 19.99
C GLY A 203 -12.41 5.76 18.98
N SER A 204 -12.37 6.84 18.20
CA SER A 204 -13.24 7.06 17.03
C SER A 204 -12.50 7.85 15.95
N ASP A 205 -13.14 8.06 14.81
CA ASP A 205 -12.55 8.86 13.73
C ASP A 205 -12.47 10.35 14.12
N GLU A 206 -13.39 10.83 14.97
CA GLU A 206 -13.42 12.20 15.48
C GLU A 206 -12.57 12.42 16.74
N ASN A 207 -12.33 11.35 17.51
CA ASN A 207 -11.53 11.39 18.73
C ASN A 207 -10.64 10.13 18.79
N PRO A 208 -9.60 10.07 17.96
CA PRO A 208 -8.69 8.93 17.92
C PRO A 208 -7.89 8.83 19.21
N LEU A 209 -7.41 7.62 19.49
CA LEU A 209 -6.36 7.39 20.47
C LEU A 209 -5.02 7.85 19.88
N THR A 210 -4.18 8.49 20.68
CA THR A 210 -2.92 9.10 20.22
C THR A 210 -1.68 8.59 20.96
N ASP A 211 -1.86 7.88 22.08
CA ASP A 211 -0.74 7.34 22.84
C ASP A 211 -0.10 6.17 22.09
N SER A 212 1.24 6.09 22.06
CA SER A 212 1.97 4.99 21.43
C SER A 212 1.84 3.65 22.17
N SER A 213 1.10 3.62 23.28
CA SER A 213 0.75 2.39 24.01
C SER A 213 -0.64 2.49 24.62
N ILE A 214 -1.35 1.36 24.63
CA ILE A 214 -2.64 1.19 25.29
C ILE A 214 -2.64 -0.11 26.11
N THR A 215 -3.26 -0.05 27.30
CA THR A 215 -3.39 -1.21 28.20
C THR A 215 -4.86 -1.55 28.39
N PHE A 216 -5.25 -2.77 28.01
CA PHE A 216 -6.58 -3.31 28.24
C PHE A 216 -6.62 -4.19 29.48
N ASN A 217 -7.41 -3.77 30.47
CA ASN A 217 -7.82 -4.58 31.60
C ASN A 217 -9.19 -5.19 31.30
N PHE A 218 -9.40 -6.45 31.63
CA PHE A 218 -10.67 -7.14 31.39
C PHE A 218 -10.88 -8.21 32.45
N GLY A 219 -12.11 -8.70 32.56
CA GLY A 219 -12.44 -9.79 33.48
C GLY A 219 -13.93 -10.04 33.59
N LEU A 220 -14.31 -10.87 34.56
CA LEU A 220 -15.71 -11.09 34.88
C LEU A 220 -16.32 -9.87 35.60
N ALA A 221 -17.53 -9.49 35.19
CA ALA A 221 -18.27 -8.44 35.87
C ALA A 221 -18.82 -8.94 37.23
N PRO A 222 -19.12 -8.04 38.18
CA PRO A 222 -19.70 -8.43 39.47
C PRO A 222 -20.99 -9.26 39.30
N GLY A 223 -21.03 -10.45 39.91
CA GLY A 223 -22.18 -11.35 39.83
C GLY A 223 -22.23 -12.22 38.56
N ALA A 224 -21.13 -12.30 37.80
CA ALA A 224 -21.04 -13.20 36.66
C ALA A 224 -20.94 -14.68 37.06
N SER A 225 -21.52 -15.57 36.24
CA SER A 225 -21.66 -17.01 36.53
C SER A 225 -20.88 -17.94 35.58
N GLY A 226 -20.16 -17.41 34.59
CA GLY A 226 -19.39 -18.19 33.61
C GLY A 226 -18.14 -17.45 33.14
N GLY A 227 -17.19 -18.18 32.53
CA GLY A 227 -15.89 -17.63 32.11
C GLY A 227 -15.98 -16.77 30.84
N GLY A 228 -15.13 -15.74 30.73
CA GLY A 228 -15.05 -14.86 29.56
C GLY A 228 -13.80 -15.09 28.73
N GLY A 229 -13.72 -14.39 27.60
CA GLY A 229 -12.51 -14.41 26.79
C GLY A 229 -12.32 -13.23 25.84
N ILE A 230 -11.07 -13.03 25.45
CA ILE A 230 -10.64 -12.05 24.43
C ILE A 230 -10.04 -12.82 23.25
N GLY A 231 -10.61 -12.66 22.07
CA GLY A 231 -10.20 -13.39 20.87
C GLY A 231 -9.04 -12.76 20.11
N GLY A 232 -8.98 -11.43 20.07
CA GLY A 232 -7.99 -10.72 19.28
C GLY A 232 -8.27 -9.23 19.19
N PHE A 233 -7.44 -8.55 18.41
CA PHE A 233 -7.42 -7.10 18.27
C PHE A 233 -7.23 -6.69 16.82
N GLN A 234 -7.83 -5.57 16.42
CA GLN A 234 -7.36 -4.78 15.28
C GLN A 234 -6.99 -3.38 15.77
N VAL A 235 -5.81 -2.91 15.37
CA VAL A 235 -5.41 -1.50 15.51
C VAL A 235 -5.55 -0.88 14.13
N ILE A 236 -6.38 0.15 14.03
CA ILE A 236 -6.75 0.79 12.76
C ILE A 236 -6.34 2.25 12.86
N GLU A 237 -5.43 2.66 11.98
CA GLU A 237 -5.06 4.05 11.77
C GLU A 237 -6.30 4.88 11.49
N VAL A 238 -6.39 6.00 12.17
CA VAL A 238 -7.34 7.06 11.88
C VAL A 238 -6.51 8.15 11.19
N PRO A 239 -6.65 8.34 9.87
CA PRO A 239 -5.90 9.37 9.17
C PRO A 239 -6.22 10.74 9.78
N ASP A 240 -5.19 11.57 9.98
CA ASP A 240 -5.44 12.96 10.35
C ASP A 240 -6.36 13.62 9.32
N PRO A 241 -7.48 14.22 9.72
CA PRO A 241 -8.38 14.86 8.80
C PRO A 241 -7.68 16.04 8.11
N ILE A 242 -8.04 16.27 6.84
CA ILE A 242 -7.64 17.50 6.14
C ILE A 242 -8.52 18.63 6.64
N GLU A 243 -7.91 19.61 7.30
CA GLU A 243 -8.53 20.83 7.78
C GLU A 243 -8.36 21.95 6.75
N LEU A 244 -9.35 22.11 5.88
CA LEU A 244 -9.38 23.23 4.93
C LEU A 244 -9.89 24.51 5.61
N THR A 245 -9.05 25.53 5.65
CA THR A 245 -9.41 26.91 5.98
C THR A 245 -9.63 27.71 4.69
N ILE A 246 -10.67 28.55 4.68
CA ILE A 246 -11.02 29.40 3.55
C ILE A 246 -11.21 30.83 4.06
N ASP A 247 -10.29 31.71 3.71
CA ASP A 247 -10.31 33.12 4.05
C ASP A 247 -10.69 33.97 2.83
N ARG A 248 -11.48 35.02 3.06
CA ARG A 248 -11.92 35.89 1.96
C ARG A 248 -10.82 36.92 1.64
N ASN A 249 -10.40 36.93 0.38
CA ASN A 249 -9.42 37.89 -0.16
C ASN A 249 -10.06 38.73 -1.28
N GLY A 250 -10.77 39.80 -0.88
CA GLY A 250 -11.52 40.65 -1.82
C GLY A 250 -12.65 39.89 -2.53
N ALA A 251 -12.48 39.69 -3.84
CA ALA A 251 -13.41 38.91 -4.69
C ALA A 251 -13.04 37.41 -4.73
N ASN A 252 -11.84 37.06 -4.29
CA ASN A 252 -11.26 35.72 -4.32
C ASN A 252 -11.09 35.19 -2.89
N TYR A 253 -10.40 34.07 -2.74
CA TYR A 253 -10.18 33.40 -1.47
C TYR A 253 -8.75 32.91 -1.32
N ASP A 254 -8.23 32.97 -0.10
CA ASP A 254 -6.98 32.31 0.27
C ASP A 254 -7.36 31.01 0.99
N LEU A 255 -6.82 29.89 0.53
CA LEU A 255 -7.12 28.55 1.04
C LEU A 255 -5.86 28.00 1.70
N SER A 256 -6.02 27.35 2.85
CA SER A 256 -4.92 26.63 3.48
C SER A 256 -5.36 25.31 4.09
N TRP A 257 -4.50 24.31 4.07
CA TRP A 257 -4.77 23.01 4.71
C TRP A 257 -3.50 22.38 5.27
N ASN A 258 -3.66 21.51 6.28
CA ASN A 258 -2.56 20.68 6.78
C ASN A 258 -2.13 19.69 5.68
N SER A 259 -0.83 19.69 5.36
CA SER A 259 -0.26 18.93 4.25
C SER A 259 0.87 18.01 4.72
N LYS A 260 0.96 16.80 4.18
CA LYS A 260 1.95 15.79 4.56
C LYS A 260 3.00 15.62 3.46
N VAL A 261 4.26 15.45 3.86
CA VAL A 261 5.35 15.11 2.92
C VAL A 261 4.98 13.81 2.19
N GLY A 262 5.27 13.72 0.90
CA GLY A 262 4.90 12.56 0.08
C GLY A 262 3.46 12.57 -0.44
N ARG A 263 2.63 13.57 -0.09
CA ARG A 263 1.27 13.74 -0.62
C ARG A 263 1.15 14.88 -1.63
N VAL A 264 0.19 14.74 -2.54
CA VAL A 264 -0.27 15.78 -3.45
C VAL A 264 -1.77 16.05 -3.27
N TYR A 265 -2.19 17.24 -3.66
CA TYR A 265 -3.54 17.73 -3.41
C TYR A 265 -4.19 18.27 -4.68
N ASP A 266 -5.46 17.94 -4.86
CA ASP A 266 -6.32 18.54 -5.87
C ASP A 266 -7.34 19.46 -5.19
N LEU A 267 -7.52 20.67 -5.71
CA LEU A 267 -8.63 21.54 -5.33
C LEU A 267 -9.82 21.25 -6.24
N LEU A 268 -10.84 20.60 -5.68
CA LEU A 268 -12.11 20.33 -6.35
C LEU A 268 -13.11 21.44 -6.02
N SER A 269 -14.04 21.72 -6.95
CA SER A 269 -15.09 22.70 -6.67
C SER A 269 -16.41 22.39 -7.36
N SER A 270 -17.53 22.83 -6.75
CA SER A 270 -18.88 22.72 -7.31
C SER A 270 -19.74 23.94 -6.97
N ALA A 271 -20.72 24.25 -7.82
CA ALA A 271 -21.69 25.32 -7.55
C ALA A 271 -22.79 24.88 -6.56
N ASP A 272 -22.95 23.58 -6.36
CA ASP A 272 -23.93 22.98 -5.46
C ASP A 272 -23.39 21.74 -4.73
N LEU A 273 -24.16 21.25 -3.76
CA LEU A 273 -23.83 20.10 -2.91
C LEU A 273 -24.67 18.86 -3.25
N SER A 274 -25.25 18.80 -4.45
CA SER A 274 -26.15 17.70 -4.82
C SER A 274 -25.40 16.39 -5.08
N ASP A 275 -24.13 16.49 -5.50
CA ASP A 275 -23.22 15.37 -5.70
C ASP A 275 -22.08 15.35 -4.68
N LEU A 276 -21.55 14.14 -4.43
CA LEU A 276 -20.40 13.95 -3.54
C LEU A 276 -19.10 14.42 -4.21
N PRO A 277 -18.20 15.09 -3.48
CA PRO A 277 -16.92 15.56 -4.01
C PRO A 277 -16.04 14.47 -4.64
N THR A 278 -16.06 13.28 -4.07
CA THR A 278 -15.20 12.16 -4.47
C THR A 278 -15.53 11.57 -5.84
N THR A 279 -16.76 11.77 -6.34
CA THR A 279 -17.23 11.14 -7.58
C THR A 279 -17.86 12.11 -8.58
N GLY A 280 -18.23 13.32 -8.17
CA GLY A 280 -18.98 14.26 -9.01
C GLY A 280 -18.40 15.67 -9.13
N TRP A 281 -17.31 16.01 -8.42
CA TRP A 281 -16.73 17.36 -8.50
C TRP A 281 -15.48 17.36 -9.37
N ASP A 282 -15.38 18.38 -10.23
CA ASP A 282 -14.22 18.60 -11.09
C ASP A 282 -13.14 19.42 -10.37
N ILE A 283 -11.92 19.35 -10.92
CA ILE A 283 -10.83 20.26 -10.57
C ILE A 283 -11.31 21.70 -10.78
N HIS A 284 -11.07 22.55 -9.79
CA HIS A 284 -11.43 23.95 -9.84
C HIS A 284 -10.83 24.62 -11.08
N LEU A 285 -11.66 25.31 -11.86
CA LEU A 285 -11.27 25.98 -13.11
C LEU A 285 -10.51 25.07 -14.10
N ALA A 286 -10.88 23.78 -14.18
CA ALA A 286 -10.39 22.91 -15.25
C ALA A 286 -10.58 23.60 -16.62
N PRO A 287 -9.54 23.62 -17.49
CA PRO A 287 -8.39 22.74 -17.53
C PRO A 287 -7.10 23.27 -16.86
N LEU A 288 -7.17 24.31 -16.01
CA LEU A 288 -5.97 24.83 -15.35
C LEU A 288 -5.28 23.75 -14.52
N THR A 289 -3.95 23.67 -14.64
CA THR A 289 -3.13 22.67 -13.92
C THR A 289 -2.74 23.14 -12.52
N THR A 290 -2.85 24.44 -12.22
CA THR A 290 -2.51 25.03 -10.92
C THR A 290 -3.27 24.42 -9.74
N TYR A 291 -4.48 23.91 -9.99
CA TYR A 291 -5.36 23.33 -8.98
C TYR A 291 -5.31 21.80 -8.92
N ARG A 292 -4.33 21.20 -9.61
CA ARG A 292 -4.13 19.76 -9.71
C ARG A 292 -2.73 19.39 -9.21
N ALA A 293 -2.63 18.27 -8.51
CA ALA A 293 -1.37 17.67 -8.06
C ALA A 293 -0.46 18.70 -7.34
N ILE A 294 -1.07 19.54 -6.51
CA ILE A 294 -0.38 20.56 -5.72
C ILE A 294 0.50 19.84 -4.70
N PRO A 295 1.83 20.04 -4.72
CA PRO A 295 2.71 19.37 -3.77
C PRO A 295 2.50 19.89 -2.35
N ALA A 296 2.72 19.04 -1.36
CA ALA A 296 2.86 19.48 0.01
C ALA A 296 3.99 20.52 0.13
N SER A 297 3.79 21.56 0.94
CA SER A 297 4.78 22.64 1.10
C SER A 297 6.04 22.22 1.88
N GLY A 298 6.03 21.04 2.51
CA GLY A 298 7.07 20.58 3.44
C GLY A 298 7.05 21.27 4.81
N THR A 299 6.19 22.27 5.02
CA THR A 299 6.08 23.02 6.29
C THR A 299 4.95 22.52 7.19
N GLY A 300 4.20 21.51 6.74
CA GLY A 300 3.00 21.00 7.40
C GLY A 300 1.72 21.74 7.01
N THR A 301 1.79 22.84 6.27
CA THR A 301 0.61 23.58 5.76
C THR A 301 0.84 24.05 4.33
N THR A 302 -0.06 23.70 3.41
CA THR A 302 -0.05 24.25 2.04
C THR A 302 -1.04 25.40 1.97
N VAL A 303 -0.68 26.44 1.20
CA VAL A 303 -1.48 27.64 0.96
C VAL A 303 -1.68 27.83 -0.55
N LEU A 304 -2.89 28.20 -0.95
CA LEU A 304 -3.24 28.71 -2.28
C LEU A 304 -3.87 30.09 -2.12
N ASP A 305 -3.19 31.11 -2.62
CA ASP A 305 -3.70 32.48 -2.59
C ASP A 305 -4.51 32.81 -3.83
N ASP A 306 -5.41 33.79 -3.70
CA ASP A 306 -6.13 34.43 -4.81
C ASP A 306 -7.00 33.46 -5.65
N VAL A 307 -7.56 32.42 -5.02
CA VAL A 307 -8.44 31.42 -5.66
C VAL A 307 -9.78 32.06 -6.04
N PRO A 308 -10.15 32.09 -7.34
CA PRO A 308 -11.39 32.72 -7.77
C PRO A 308 -12.64 31.95 -7.36
N SER A 309 -13.73 32.66 -7.07
CA SER A 309 -15.03 32.02 -6.78
C SER A 309 -15.76 31.49 -8.02
N ASP A 310 -15.29 31.87 -9.22
CA ASP A 310 -15.85 31.58 -10.54
C ASP A 310 -17.39 31.62 -10.65
N GLY A 311 -18.04 32.46 -9.84
CA GLY A 311 -19.49 32.52 -9.73
C GLY A 311 -19.99 33.08 -8.40
N PRO A 312 -21.32 33.24 -8.26
CA PRO A 312 -21.94 33.81 -7.06
C PRO A 312 -21.89 32.87 -5.84
N ARG A 313 -21.67 31.58 -6.07
CA ARG A 313 -21.54 30.55 -5.04
C ARG A 313 -20.63 29.45 -5.53
N ARG A 314 -19.68 29.07 -4.68
CA ARG A 314 -18.75 27.97 -4.91
C ARG A 314 -18.49 27.23 -3.62
N PHE A 315 -18.36 25.92 -3.71
CA PHE A 315 -17.91 25.03 -2.65
C PHE A 315 -16.58 24.43 -3.06
N PHE A 316 -15.69 24.24 -2.09
CA PHE A 316 -14.33 23.76 -2.29
C PHE A 316 -14.07 22.52 -1.44
N VAL A 317 -13.32 21.58 -1.99
CA VAL A 317 -12.83 20.40 -1.28
C VAL A 317 -11.38 20.14 -1.69
N ILE A 318 -10.55 19.77 -0.72
CA ILE A 318 -9.22 19.25 -0.98
C ILE A 318 -9.30 17.73 -1.06
N ARG A 319 -8.82 17.18 -2.17
CA ARG A 319 -8.59 15.74 -2.33
C ARG A 319 -7.10 15.47 -2.23
N GLU A 320 -6.70 14.72 -1.20
CA GLU A 320 -5.35 14.22 -1.05
C GLU A 320 -5.16 12.92 -1.85
N SER A 321 -3.94 12.72 -2.36
CA SER A 321 -3.50 11.47 -2.98
C SER A 321 -2.00 11.29 -2.72
N GLU A 322 -1.51 10.06 -2.84
CA GLU A 322 -0.07 9.82 -2.82
C GLU A 322 0.60 10.57 -3.96
N ALA A 323 1.75 11.18 -3.67
CA ALA A 323 2.59 11.72 -4.73
C ALA A 323 3.03 10.55 -5.63
N PRO A 324 2.90 10.69 -6.96
CA PRO A 324 3.41 9.68 -7.88
C PRO A 324 4.91 9.50 -7.64
N GLN A 325 5.37 8.25 -7.57
CA GLN A 325 6.79 7.98 -7.41
C GLN A 325 7.54 8.45 -8.66
N PRO A 326 8.63 9.24 -8.53
CA PRO A 326 9.34 9.84 -9.65
C PRO A 326 9.83 8.82 -10.68
N LEU A 327 10.30 7.66 -10.23
CA LEU A 327 10.50 6.47 -11.06
C LEU A 327 9.82 5.29 -10.35
N PRO A 328 8.62 4.86 -10.81
CA PRO A 328 8.01 3.63 -10.34
C PRO A 328 8.93 2.42 -10.55
N LEU A 329 8.63 1.30 -9.89
CA LEU A 329 9.39 0.06 -10.05
C LEU A 329 9.50 -0.32 -11.52
N GLU A 330 10.74 -0.42 -12.00
CA GLU A 330 11.11 -1.00 -13.28
C GLU A 330 11.81 -2.34 -13.03
N ASP A 331 11.13 -3.42 -13.41
CA ASP A 331 11.55 -4.82 -13.27
C ASP A 331 12.00 -5.44 -14.60
N PHE A 332 12.04 -4.65 -15.68
CA PHE A 332 12.45 -5.06 -17.03
C PHE A 332 11.66 -6.24 -17.62
N ASP A 333 10.48 -6.54 -17.07
CA ASP A 333 9.74 -7.77 -17.36
C ASP A 333 8.77 -7.67 -18.53
N ALA A 334 8.79 -6.53 -19.23
CA ALA A 334 8.00 -6.30 -20.43
C ALA A 334 8.19 -7.40 -21.47
N GLN A 335 7.08 -7.77 -22.14
CA GLN A 335 7.07 -8.81 -23.17
C GLN A 335 6.67 -8.22 -24.54
N PRO A 336 7.51 -8.34 -25.57
CA PRO A 336 8.84 -8.97 -25.58
C PRO A 336 9.90 -8.17 -24.80
N ALA A 337 10.92 -8.87 -24.29
CA ALA A 337 12.04 -8.24 -23.59
C ALA A 337 12.71 -7.17 -24.45
N ALA A 338 12.75 -5.94 -23.94
CA ALA A 338 13.32 -4.77 -24.60
C ALA A 338 13.62 -3.69 -23.56
N LEU A 339 14.44 -2.71 -23.94
CA LEU A 339 14.62 -1.52 -23.11
C LEU A 339 13.28 -0.81 -22.91
N PRO A 340 12.91 -0.46 -21.66
CA PRO A 340 11.67 0.23 -21.40
C PRO A 340 11.65 1.64 -22.01
N PRO A 341 10.46 2.23 -22.26
CA PRO A 341 10.36 3.57 -22.84
C PRO A 341 11.18 4.61 -22.06
N GLY A 342 11.99 5.39 -22.79
CA GLY A 342 12.81 6.47 -22.22
C GLY A 342 14.17 6.02 -21.66
N TRP A 343 14.39 4.72 -21.45
CA TRP A 343 15.71 4.20 -21.13
C TRP A 343 16.61 4.23 -22.38
N THR A 344 17.87 4.60 -22.20
CA THR A 344 18.84 4.66 -23.29
C THR A 344 20.13 3.96 -22.93
N ALA A 345 20.67 3.16 -23.85
CA ALA A 345 21.97 2.54 -23.70
C ALA A 345 23.01 3.19 -24.62
N ARG A 346 24.25 3.32 -24.13
CA ARG A 346 25.44 3.69 -24.93
C ARG A 346 26.41 2.53 -24.93
N ASP A 347 26.89 2.16 -26.10
CA ASP A 347 27.99 1.21 -26.26
C ASP A 347 29.31 1.93 -26.64
N SER A 348 30.45 1.29 -26.34
CA SER A 348 31.78 1.75 -26.77
C SER A 348 32.22 1.15 -28.11
N GLY A 349 31.34 0.40 -28.80
CA GLY A 349 31.65 -0.32 -30.05
C GLY A 349 32.50 -1.60 -29.89
N ASN A 350 32.90 -1.98 -28.68
CA ASN A 350 33.80 -3.14 -28.44
C ASN A 350 33.07 -4.48 -28.23
N GLY A 351 31.75 -4.51 -28.45
CA GLY A 351 30.93 -5.73 -28.37
C GLY A 351 30.34 -6.04 -26.99
N THR A 352 30.51 -5.15 -26.01
CA THR A 352 29.69 -5.10 -24.79
C THR A 352 28.54 -4.13 -25.02
N ALA A 353 27.31 -4.52 -24.67
CA ALA A 353 26.15 -3.64 -24.68
C ALA A 353 25.18 -3.99 -23.53
N TRP A 354 24.47 -3.00 -23.01
CA TRP A 354 23.33 -3.25 -22.13
C TRP A 354 22.18 -3.87 -22.90
N GLN A 355 21.66 -4.98 -22.39
CA GLN A 355 20.59 -5.77 -23.00
C GLN A 355 19.58 -6.17 -21.93
N VAL A 356 18.31 -6.32 -22.33
CA VAL A 356 17.24 -6.78 -21.46
C VAL A 356 16.81 -8.19 -21.86
N GLY A 357 16.66 -9.07 -20.89
CA GLY A 357 16.18 -10.43 -21.09
C GLY A 357 16.46 -11.34 -19.90
N ALA A 358 16.10 -12.62 -20.04
CA ALA A 358 16.44 -13.63 -19.04
C ALA A 358 17.96 -13.87 -19.01
N PRO A 359 18.63 -13.75 -17.84
CA PRO A 359 20.06 -13.99 -17.74
C PRO A 359 20.32 -15.50 -17.83
N THR A 360 20.86 -15.94 -18.98
CA THR A 360 21.15 -17.37 -19.24
C THR A 360 22.59 -17.62 -19.71
N GLY A 361 23.44 -16.60 -19.59
CA GLY A 361 24.83 -16.63 -20.03
C GLY A 361 25.76 -17.40 -19.11
N GLU A 362 26.96 -17.69 -19.62
CA GLU A 362 28.09 -18.06 -18.76
C GLU A 362 28.40 -16.90 -17.80
N ASN A 363 28.67 -17.20 -16.53
CA ASN A 363 28.91 -16.22 -15.46
C ASN A 363 27.77 -15.20 -15.20
N SER A 364 26.60 -15.37 -15.82
CA SER A 364 25.42 -14.56 -15.51
C SER A 364 24.80 -15.00 -14.18
N PRO A 365 23.96 -14.17 -13.54
CA PRO A 365 23.14 -14.66 -12.44
C PRO A 365 22.25 -15.82 -12.92
N PRO A 366 21.86 -16.75 -12.02
CA PRO A 366 21.09 -17.95 -12.38
C PRO A 366 19.65 -17.64 -12.82
N ALA A 367 19.14 -16.48 -12.44
CA ALA A 367 17.83 -15.93 -12.81
C ALA A 367 17.86 -14.40 -12.60
N ALA A 368 16.86 -13.70 -13.11
CA ALA A 368 16.59 -12.31 -12.74
C ALA A 368 16.33 -12.18 -11.22
N ALA A 369 16.44 -10.97 -10.66
CA ALA A 369 16.27 -10.75 -9.22
C ALA A 369 14.79 -10.93 -8.83
N SER A 370 13.92 -10.40 -9.67
CA SER A 370 12.49 -10.66 -9.68
C SER A 370 12.06 -11.08 -11.09
N GLY A 371 10.83 -11.58 -11.24
CA GLY A 371 10.30 -11.77 -12.59
C GLY A 371 11.04 -12.80 -13.46
N GLN A 372 11.08 -12.53 -14.76
CA GLN A 372 11.73 -13.34 -15.79
C GLN A 372 12.96 -12.68 -16.40
N ASN A 373 12.96 -11.36 -16.56
CA ASN A 373 13.99 -10.60 -17.26
C ASN A 373 14.75 -9.67 -16.30
N SER A 374 15.95 -9.28 -16.67
CA SER A 374 16.72 -8.21 -16.03
C SER A 374 17.49 -7.43 -17.11
N ALA A 375 18.15 -6.33 -16.74
CA ALA A 375 19.10 -5.64 -17.61
C ALA A 375 20.54 -6.05 -17.25
N GLY A 376 21.37 -6.33 -18.25
CA GLY A 376 22.76 -6.72 -18.01
C GLY A 376 23.70 -6.38 -19.17
N THR A 377 24.98 -6.21 -18.87
CA THR A 377 26.05 -6.05 -19.87
C THR A 377 26.30 -7.38 -20.58
N ASN A 378 25.76 -7.51 -21.80
CA ASN A 378 25.64 -8.77 -22.53
C ASN A 378 24.83 -9.83 -21.77
N ILE A 379 23.51 -9.65 -21.67
CA ILE A 379 22.60 -10.48 -20.83
C ILE A 379 22.77 -12.00 -20.94
N ASN A 380 23.28 -12.52 -22.06
CA ASN A 380 23.51 -13.96 -22.31
C ASN A 380 24.99 -14.34 -22.48
N GLY A 381 25.94 -13.58 -21.94
CA GLY A 381 27.35 -13.97 -21.92
C GLY A 381 28.29 -12.92 -21.32
N ASN A 382 29.58 -13.21 -21.36
CA ASN A 382 30.57 -12.31 -20.76
C ASN A 382 30.66 -10.97 -21.49
N TYR A 383 31.11 -9.94 -20.77
CA TYR A 383 31.52 -8.67 -21.38
C TYR A 383 32.80 -8.85 -22.23
N ARG A 384 33.21 -7.77 -22.90
CA ARG A 384 34.44 -7.67 -23.71
C ARG A 384 35.40 -6.66 -23.08
N ASP A 385 36.69 -6.86 -23.31
CA ASP A 385 37.77 -5.94 -22.95
C ASP A 385 37.53 -4.52 -23.50
N GLY A 386 37.97 -3.52 -22.75
CA GLY A 386 37.89 -2.11 -23.12
C GLY A 386 36.44 -1.62 -23.21
N ALA A 387 35.51 -2.22 -22.47
CA ALA A 387 34.13 -1.76 -22.43
C ALA A 387 34.05 -0.40 -21.73
N ASP A 388 33.17 0.46 -22.24
CA ASP A 388 32.69 1.67 -21.55
C ASP A 388 31.24 1.88 -21.96
N VAL A 389 30.34 1.24 -21.22
CA VAL A 389 28.94 1.12 -21.60
C VAL A 389 28.06 1.70 -20.50
N THR A 390 26.97 2.36 -20.90
CA THR A 390 26.00 2.91 -19.94
C THR A 390 24.58 2.52 -20.27
N LEU A 391 23.77 2.40 -19.23
CA LEU A 391 22.32 2.36 -19.27
C LEU A 391 21.80 3.52 -18.43
N THR A 392 20.99 4.37 -19.04
CA THR A 392 20.49 5.61 -18.41
C THR A 392 18.97 5.56 -18.36
N SER A 393 18.42 5.90 -17.19
CA SER A 393 16.98 5.99 -16.97
C SER A 393 16.34 7.11 -17.81
N PRO A 394 14.99 7.13 -17.92
CA PRO A 394 14.26 8.33 -18.32
C PRO A 394 14.54 9.51 -17.38
N GLU A 395 14.07 10.69 -17.76
CA GLU A 395 14.06 11.88 -16.90
C GLU A 395 13.12 11.68 -15.71
N ILE A 396 13.61 12.04 -14.52
CA ILE A 396 12.93 11.85 -13.24
C ILE A 396 12.81 13.22 -12.58
N VAL A 397 11.58 13.71 -12.42
CA VAL A 397 11.34 15.01 -11.78
C VAL A 397 11.23 14.82 -10.27
N ILE A 398 12.15 15.44 -9.52
CA ILE A 398 12.09 15.48 -8.06
C ILE A 398 11.30 16.73 -7.65
N PRO A 399 10.19 16.59 -6.88
CA PRO A 399 9.43 17.74 -6.45
C PRO A 399 10.28 18.73 -5.62
N PRO A 400 9.91 20.02 -5.61
CA PRO A 400 10.55 21.00 -4.73
C PRO A 400 10.45 20.59 -3.25
N GLY A 401 11.46 20.92 -2.46
CA GLY A 401 11.46 20.72 -1.01
C GLY A 401 11.61 19.29 -0.50
N THR A 402 11.74 18.28 -1.37
CA THR A 402 11.90 16.87 -0.98
C THR A 402 13.20 16.27 -1.47
N GLY A 403 13.70 15.27 -0.73
CA GLY A 403 14.70 14.32 -1.22
C GLY A 403 14.03 13.12 -1.90
N ALA A 404 14.84 12.13 -2.23
CA ALA A 404 14.38 10.85 -2.79
C ALA A 404 15.30 9.70 -2.35
N LEU A 405 14.93 8.47 -2.69
CA LEU A 405 15.73 7.27 -2.49
C LEU A 405 15.80 6.50 -3.81
N LEU A 406 17.00 6.30 -4.35
CA LEU A 406 17.23 5.32 -5.39
C LEU A 406 17.39 3.95 -4.74
N SER A 407 16.66 2.95 -5.23
CA SER A 407 16.77 1.54 -4.84
C SER A 407 16.84 0.65 -6.09
N PHE A 408 17.65 -0.39 -6.06
CA PHE A 408 17.74 -1.38 -7.12
C PHE A 408 18.39 -2.68 -6.63
N SER A 409 18.10 -3.79 -7.31
CA SER A 409 18.81 -5.06 -7.17
C SER A 409 20.01 -5.07 -8.12
N GLN A 410 21.15 -5.59 -7.67
CA GLN A 410 22.33 -5.78 -8.52
C GLN A 410 22.96 -7.16 -8.39
N PHE A 411 23.54 -7.63 -9.49
CA PHE A 411 24.51 -8.71 -9.54
C PHE A 411 25.71 -8.23 -10.35
N ILE A 412 26.92 -8.53 -9.90
CA ILE A 412 28.13 -8.11 -10.60
C ILE A 412 29.23 -9.18 -10.50
N ASP A 413 29.86 -9.44 -11.63
CA ASP A 413 30.96 -10.38 -11.79
C ASP A 413 32.02 -9.78 -12.72
N THR A 414 33.23 -9.54 -12.20
CA THR A 414 34.25 -8.67 -12.79
C THR A 414 35.64 -9.21 -12.55
N ASP A 415 36.61 -8.79 -13.36
CA ASP A 415 38.01 -9.04 -13.05
C ASP A 415 38.47 -8.20 -11.86
N LEU A 416 38.73 -8.89 -10.74
CA LEU A 416 39.14 -8.30 -9.46
C LEU A 416 40.66 -7.99 -9.42
N ALA A 417 41.21 -7.52 -10.55
CA ALA A 417 42.62 -7.22 -10.68
C ALA A 417 43.07 -6.17 -9.65
N ALA A 418 44.18 -6.43 -8.96
CA ALA A 418 44.70 -5.51 -7.94
C ALA A 418 45.14 -4.14 -8.51
N THR A 419 45.33 -4.06 -9.82
CA THR A 419 45.65 -2.84 -10.56
C THR A 419 44.80 -2.80 -11.82
N ASP A 420 44.04 -1.72 -12.01
CA ASP A 420 43.13 -1.53 -13.14
C ASP A 420 41.98 -2.55 -13.20
N PRO A 421 41.15 -2.68 -12.13
CA PRO A 421 40.03 -3.61 -12.11
C PRO A 421 38.89 -3.18 -13.06
N ASP A 422 38.03 -4.14 -13.38
CA ASP A 422 36.78 -3.89 -14.09
C ASP A 422 35.70 -3.44 -13.11
N LEU A 423 35.01 -2.34 -13.42
CA LEU A 423 34.19 -1.63 -12.44
C LEU A 423 32.81 -1.26 -12.98
N GLY A 424 31.81 -1.51 -12.15
CA GLY A 424 30.51 -0.85 -12.19
C GLY A 424 30.53 0.49 -11.47
N SER A 425 29.65 1.40 -11.86
CA SER A 425 29.31 2.61 -11.11
C SER A 425 27.89 3.06 -11.39
N VAL A 426 27.30 3.77 -10.42
CA VAL A 426 25.98 4.41 -10.55
C VAL A 426 26.12 5.89 -10.26
N ARG A 427 25.60 6.75 -11.14
CA ARG A 427 25.70 8.21 -11.02
C ARG A 427 24.34 8.86 -11.18
N ILE A 428 24.12 9.96 -10.47
CA ILE A 428 22.95 10.81 -10.66
C ILE A 428 23.34 11.99 -11.54
N LEU A 429 22.62 12.17 -12.65
CA LEU A 429 22.89 13.21 -13.64
C LEU A 429 21.87 14.35 -13.51
N ASP A 430 22.34 15.59 -13.59
CA ASP A 430 21.51 16.80 -13.59
C ASP A 430 21.16 17.19 -15.04
N VAL A 431 19.89 17.02 -15.42
CA VAL A 431 19.41 17.26 -16.79
C VAL A 431 19.57 18.73 -17.17
N ASP A 432 19.30 19.64 -16.23
CA ASP A 432 19.40 21.08 -16.46
C ASP A 432 20.85 21.56 -16.58
N ASN A 433 21.80 20.72 -16.14
CA ASN A 433 23.23 20.94 -16.30
C ASN A 433 23.86 19.98 -17.33
N GLN A 434 23.17 19.74 -18.45
CA GLN A 434 23.69 18.97 -19.59
C GLN A 434 24.12 17.54 -19.21
N ASP A 435 23.31 16.87 -18.38
CA ASP A 435 23.56 15.54 -17.85
C ASP A 435 24.91 15.42 -17.08
N ALA A 436 25.37 16.52 -16.48
CA ALA A 436 26.55 16.49 -15.61
C ALA A 436 26.27 15.70 -14.31
N PRO A 437 27.20 14.84 -13.84
CA PRO A 437 27.04 14.15 -12.57
C PRO A 437 26.91 15.12 -11.38
N ILE A 438 25.95 14.87 -10.49
CA ILE A 438 25.82 15.60 -9.23
C ILE A 438 26.90 15.12 -8.28
N THR A 439 27.78 16.03 -7.85
CA THR A 439 28.93 15.71 -7.00
C THR A 439 28.46 15.09 -5.68
N GLY A 440 29.02 13.93 -5.32
CA GLY A 440 28.71 13.23 -4.08
C GLY A 440 27.50 12.30 -4.14
N LEU A 441 26.78 12.24 -5.27
CA LEU A 441 25.66 11.32 -5.49
C LEU A 441 26.07 10.21 -6.46
N GLU A 442 26.86 9.27 -5.98
CA GLU A 442 27.33 8.12 -6.75
C GLU A 442 27.57 6.87 -5.89
N ILE A 443 27.47 5.71 -6.52
CA ILE A 443 28.02 4.44 -6.02
C ILE A 443 29.17 4.10 -6.96
N SER A 444 30.41 4.22 -6.49
CA SER A 444 31.61 4.03 -7.30
C SER A 444 32.29 2.69 -7.01
N SER A 445 33.14 2.25 -7.94
CA SER A 445 34.04 1.11 -7.75
C SER A 445 33.32 -0.18 -7.35
N ILE A 446 32.21 -0.47 -8.03
CA ILE A 446 31.43 -1.69 -7.80
C ILE A 446 32.17 -2.84 -8.49
N GLU A 447 32.57 -3.85 -7.73
CA GLU A 447 33.25 -5.06 -8.19
C GLU A 447 32.61 -6.29 -7.54
N GLY A 448 32.72 -7.46 -8.17
CA GLY A 448 32.21 -8.71 -7.60
C GLY A 448 32.75 -9.97 -8.28
N ASP A 449 32.59 -11.10 -7.60
CA ASP A 449 33.07 -12.43 -8.03
C ASP A 449 31.98 -13.28 -8.70
N GLY A 450 30.72 -12.81 -8.72
CA GLY A 450 29.56 -13.50 -9.31
C GLY A 450 29.16 -14.85 -8.68
N ALA A 451 30.11 -15.74 -8.44
CA ALA A 451 29.95 -17.12 -7.99
C ALA A 451 29.62 -17.25 -6.50
N GLY A 452 29.94 -16.24 -5.68
CA GLY A 452 29.76 -16.28 -4.22
C GLY A 452 28.57 -15.51 -3.62
N ALA A 453 28.01 -14.51 -4.31
CA ALA A 453 27.19 -13.46 -3.66
C ALA A 453 25.70 -13.41 -4.05
N GLY A 454 25.34 -13.83 -5.27
CA GLY A 454 23.97 -13.67 -5.78
C GLY A 454 23.54 -12.19 -5.91
N TRP A 455 22.24 -11.95 -6.07
CA TRP A 455 21.68 -10.60 -6.13
C TRP A 455 21.77 -9.89 -4.77
N THR A 456 22.11 -8.60 -4.79
CA THR A 456 22.18 -7.73 -3.60
C THR A 456 21.36 -6.47 -3.83
N ASN A 457 20.68 -5.99 -2.78
CA ASN A 457 19.92 -4.75 -2.85
C ASN A 457 20.82 -3.56 -2.53
N GLN A 458 20.76 -2.54 -3.38
CA GLN A 458 21.47 -1.29 -3.21
C GLN A 458 20.49 -0.16 -2.94
N SER A 459 20.96 0.84 -2.21
CA SER A 459 20.22 2.07 -2.00
C SER A 459 21.15 3.27 -1.95
N LEU A 460 20.73 4.38 -2.55
CA LEU A 460 21.43 5.66 -2.51
C LEU A 460 20.45 6.76 -2.09
N PRO A 461 20.57 7.30 -0.87
CA PRO A 461 19.82 8.47 -0.46
C PRO A 461 20.15 9.65 -1.36
N LEU A 462 19.12 10.37 -1.82
CA LEU A 462 19.23 11.59 -2.62
C LEU A 462 18.73 12.76 -1.76
N PRO A 463 19.62 13.46 -1.04
CA PRO A 463 19.21 14.49 -0.09
C PRO A 463 18.51 15.66 -0.77
N ALA A 464 17.48 16.21 -0.13
CA ALA A 464 16.73 17.36 -0.65
C ALA A 464 17.64 18.56 -1.01
N GLY A 465 18.73 18.77 -0.27
CA GLY A 465 19.69 19.84 -0.55
C GLY A 465 20.37 19.74 -1.91
N ASP A 466 20.45 18.54 -2.48
CA ASP A 466 21.15 18.26 -3.73
C ASP A 466 20.18 18.07 -4.91
N VAL A 467 19.00 17.49 -4.67
CA VAL A 467 18.07 17.08 -5.75
C VAL A 467 16.70 17.78 -5.76
N ALA A 468 16.32 18.54 -4.73
CA ALA A 468 14.97 19.11 -4.66
C ALA A 468 14.68 20.05 -5.84
N GLY A 469 13.55 19.81 -6.52
CA GLY A 469 13.11 20.61 -7.67
C GLY A 469 13.90 20.38 -8.96
N LYS A 470 14.88 19.47 -8.98
CA LYS A 470 15.66 19.13 -10.18
C LYS A 470 14.96 18.06 -11.02
N THR A 471 15.31 18.04 -12.30
CA THR A 471 15.11 16.87 -13.15
C THR A 471 16.42 16.09 -13.22
N ILE A 472 16.38 14.81 -12.82
CA ILE A 472 17.56 13.94 -12.76
C ILE A 472 17.45 12.76 -13.72
N LYS A 473 18.56 12.07 -13.97
CA LYS A 473 18.61 10.70 -14.53
C LYS A 473 19.52 9.82 -13.67
N VAL A 474 19.26 8.52 -13.64
CA VAL A 474 20.15 7.51 -13.05
C VAL A 474 20.94 6.87 -14.17
N GLU A 475 22.27 6.88 -14.07
CA GLU A 475 23.17 6.24 -15.03
C GLU A 475 23.91 5.08 -14.37
N PHE A 476 23.73 3.88 -14.91
CA PHE A 476 24.50 2.68 -14.60
C PHE A 476 25.61 2.55 -15.65
N ARG A 477 26.86 2.56 -15.22
CA ARG A 477 28.03 2.48 -16.09
C ARG A 477 28.86 1.26 -15.75
N PHE A 478 29.37 0.60 -16.78
CA PHE A 478 30.34 -0.49 -16.66
C PHE A 478 31.56 -0.21 -17.52
N THR A 479 32.75 -0.35 -16.94
CA THR A 479 34.03 -0.21 -17.62
C THR A 479 34.90 -1.42 -17.41
N SER A 480 35.56 -1.90 -18.47
CA SER A 480 36.60 -2.93 -18.36
C SER A 480 37.94 -2.48 -18.92
N ASN A 481 39.00 -3.02 -18.34
CA ASN A 481 40.38 -2.88 -18.78
C ASN A 481 40.61 -3.66 -20.10
N ALA A 482 41.85 -3.70 -20.58
CA ALA A 482 42.22 -4.34 -21.85
C ALA A 482 43.11 -5.59 -21.70
N ASP A 483 42.97 -6.36 -20.63
CA ASP A 483 43.88 -7.46 -20.30
C ASP A 483 43.44 -8.86 -20.77
N GLY A 484 42.19 -9.02 -21.21
CA GLY A 484 41.64 -10.29 -21.72
C GLY A 484 40.79 -11.07 -20.72
N ASN A 485 40.71 -10.65 -19.46
CA ASN A 485 39.93 -11.33 -18.44
C ASN A 485 38.49 -10.79 -18.44
N VAL A 486 37.55 -11.64 -18.84
CA VAL A 486 36.14 -11.27 -18.97
C VAL A 486 35.22 -12.20 -18.18
N TRP A 487 34.20 -11.60 -17.58
CA TRP A 487 33.25 -12.27 -16.68
C TRP A 487 31.82 -11.85 -16.99
N GLY A 488 30.86 -12.18 -16.11
CA GLY A 488 29.44 -11.93 -16.34
C GLY A 488 29.08 -10.46 -16.53
N GLY A 489 29.84 -9.54 -15.91
CA GLY A 489 29.64 -8.10 -15.97
C GLY A 489 28.62 -7.61 -14.96
N PHE A 490 27.90 -6.53 -15.31
CA PHE A 490 27.00 -5.83 -14.41
C PHE A 490 25.54 -6.03 -14.81
N TYR A 491 24.72 -6.47 -13.85
CA TYR A 491 23.29 -6.70 -13.99
C TYR A 491 22.52 -5.87 -12.96
N ILE A 492 21.38 -5.33 -13.38
CA ILE A 492 20.46 -4.58 -12.53
C ILE A 492 19.02 -5.06 -12.74
N ASP A 493 18.23 -4.92 -11.70
CA ASP A 493 16.82 -5.25 -11.68
C ASP A 493 16.10 -4.41 -10.59
N ASP A 494 14.77 -4.41 -10.59
CA ASP A 494 13.93 -3.74 -9.58
C ASP A 494 14.29 -2.26 -9.30
N VAL A 495 14.55 -1.47 -10.35
CA VAL A 495 15.01 -0.09 -10.20
C VAL A 495 13.85 0.83 -9.85
N SER A 496 14.00 1.65 -8.82
CA SER A 496 13.01 2.65 -8.45
C SER A 496 13.64 3.90 -7.84
N VAL A 497 12.97 5.04 -8.02
CA VAL A 497 13.26 6.29 -7.30
C VAL A 497 12.00 6.72 -6.59
N THR A 498 12.04 6.65 -5.26
CA THR A 498 10.88 6.90 -4.41
C THR A 498 11.03 8.19 -3.61
N LEU A 499 9.90 8.82 -3.32
CA LEU A 499 9.84 9.94 -2.38
C LEU A 499 9.71 9.40 -0.95
N PRO A 500 10.19 10.15 0.06
CA PRO A 500 9.90 9.85 1.46
C PRO A 500 8.40 9.60 1.65
N GLN A 501 8.08 8.42 2.19
CA GLN A 501 6.71 8.08 2.58
C GLN A 501 6.41 8.73 3.94
N PRO A 502 5.13 9.04 4.25
CA PRO A 502 4.70 9.59 5.54
C PRO A 502 5.11 8.76 6.75
#